data_AF-A0A352VSB4-F1
#
_entry.id   AF-A0A352VSB4-F1
#
_cell.length_a   1.000
_cell.length_b   1.000
_cell.length_c   1.000
_cell.angle_alpha   90.00
_cell.angle_beta   90.00
_cell.angle_gamma   90.00
#
_symmetry.space_group_name_H-M   'P 1'
#
loop_
_entity.id
_entity.type
_entity.pdbx_description
1 polymer ?
#
loop_
_entity_poly.entity_id
_entity_poly.type
_entity_poly.pdbx_seq_one_letter_code
_entity_poly.pdbx_strand_id
1 'polypeptide(L)'
;MKRLGLASHVSRWHVAKPSSALRFACVLAISACGGEEPVEESAPEYSEGAYATAPGAGEGTDLRFTEVARESGLDFVHENGAFGEKWMPETVGSGAAFFDYDGDGSPDLLLVNGTWWPGHEGTGRPPTQRLYRNLGDGHFEDVTASAGLALSIYGMGATVADYDGDGDPDIY
;
A
#
# COMPACT_ATOMS: atom_id res chain seq x y z
N MET A 1 -13.98 24.30 -16.22
CA MET A 1 -14.82 24.93 -15.17
C MET A 1 -16.29 24.57 -15.37
N LYS A 2 -16.75 23.48 -14.75
CA LYS A 2 -18.18 23.19 -14.56
C LYS A 2 -18.38 22.81 -13.09
N ARG A 3 -19.45 23.33 -12.50
CA ARG A 3 -19.75 23.34 -11.06
C ARG A 3 -20.34 21.99 -10.64
N LEU A 4 -19.82 21.38 -9.58
CA LEU A 4 -20.41 20.23 -8.90
C LEU A 4 -21.56 20.68 -8.01
N GLY A 5 -22.73 20.08 -8.21
CA GLY A 5 -23.86 20.16 -7.28
C GLY A 5 -23.64 19.18 -6.14
N LEU A 6 -23.72 19.68 -4.90
CA LEU A 6 -23.78 18.85 -3.70
C LEU A 6 -25.05 17.99 -3.72
N ALA A 7 -24.88 16.67 -3.68
CA ALA A 7 -25.91 15.75 -3.22
C ALA A 7 -25.38 15.01 -1.99
N SER A 8 -25.86 15.46 -0.83
CA SER A 8 -25.68 14.82 0.47
C SER A 8 -26.39 13.46 0.50
N HIS A 9 -25.66 12.36 0.70
CA HIS A 9 -26.21 11.10 1.20
C HIS A 9 -25.23 10.48 2.20
N VAL A 10 -25.49 10.72 3.49
CA VAL A 10 -24.81 10.07 4.60
C VAL A 10 -25.48 8.72 4.82
N SER A 11 -24.88 7.64 4.32
CA SER A 11 -25.31 6.28 4.63
C SER A 11 -24.77 5.87 6.00
N ARG A 12 -25.72 5.64 6.91
CA ARG A 12 -25.57 5.26 8.31
C ARG A 12 -25.10 3.80 8.41
N TRP A 13 -23.87 3.57 8.87
CA TRP A 13 -23.37 2.22 9.18
C TRP A 13 -24.01 1.68 10.46
N HIS A 14 -24.57 0.46 10.39
CA HIS A 14 -25.00 -0.31 11.56
C HIS A 14 -23.86 -1.21 12.03
N VAL A 15 -23.34 -0.94 13.23
CA VAL A 15 -22.42 -1.85 13.95
C VAL A 15 -23.26 -2.92 14.66
N ALA A 16 -23.06 -4.18 14.30
CA ALA A 16 -23.60 -5.32 15.05
C ALA A 16 -22.81 -5.51 16.35
N LYS A 17 -23.52 -5.60 17.49
CA LYS A 17 -22.94 -5.85 18.82
C LYS A 17 -22.66 -7.34 19.05
N PRO A 18 -21.60 -7.73 19.79
CA PRO A 18 -21.40 -9.11 20.21
C PRO A 18 -22.27 -9.44 21.44
N SER A 19 -23.03 -10.53 21.35
CA SER A 19 -23.83 -11.09 22.45
C SER A 19 -23.02 -12.07 23.30
N SER A 20 -23.15 -11.93 24.61
CA SER A 20 -22.44 -12.67 25.65
C SER A 20 -23.08 -14.05 25.94
N ALA A 21 -22.27 -14.90 26.57
CA ALA A 21 -22.61 -16.06 27.40
C ALA A 21 -22.89 -17.41 26.72
N LEU A 22 -21.97 -18.35 26.93
CA LEU A 22 -22.33 -19.57 27.67
C LEU A 22 -21.07 -20.20 28.31
N ARG A 23 -21.13 -20.37 29.63
CA ARG A 23 -20.18 -21.16 30.42
C ARG A 23 -20.62 -22.62 30.37
N PHE A 24 -19.70 -23.54 30.08
CA PHE A 24 -19.80 -24.90 30.56
C PHE A 24 -18.42 -25.35 31.05
N ALA A 25 -18.35 -25.58 32.37
CA ALA A 25 -17.26 -26.27 33.01
C ALA A 25 -17.48 -27.78 32.85
N CYS A 26 -16.44 -28.49 32.46
CA CYS A 26 -16.33 -29.92 32.77
C CYS A 26 -14.89 -30.18 33.20
N VAL A 27 -14.75 -30.54 34.47
CA VAL A 27 -13.52 -30.96 35.12
C VAL A 27 -13.30 -32.43 34.76
N LEU A 28 -12.12 -32.76 34.22
CA LEU A 28 -11.58 -34.10 34.30
C LEU A 28 -10.09 -33.99 34.64
N ALA A 29 -9.78 -34.33 35.88
CA ALA A 29 -8.42 -34.42 36.39
C ALA A 29 -7.78 -35.72 35.88
N ILE A 30 -6.61 -35.60 35.24
CA ILE A 30 -5.68 -36.71 35.09
C ILE A 30 -4.36 -36.23 35.69
N SER A 31 -3.96 -36.90 36.77
CA SER A 31 -2.68 -36.71 37.45
C SER A 31 -1.58 -37.36 36.60
N ALA A 32 -0.55 -36.59 36.24
CA ALA A 32 0.75 -37.13 35.89
C ALA A 32 1.82 -36.11 36.30
N CYS A 33 2.68 -36.52 37.22
CA CYS A 33 3.89 -35.79 37.59
C CYS A 33 4.87 -35.80 36.41
N GLY A 34 5.31 -34.63 35.99
CA GLY A 34 6.46 -34.42 35.12
C GLY A 34 6.83 -32.95 35.21
N GLY A 35 8.02 -32.64 35.73
CA GLY A 35 8.51 -31.26 35.76
C GLY A 35 8.73 -30.77 34.33
N GLU A 36 8.01 -29.73 33.94
CA GLU A 36 8.31 -28.96 32.73
C GLU A 36 9.40 -27.96 33.08
N GLU A 37 10.65 -28.31 32.74
CA GLU A 37 11.72 -27.33 32.61
C GLU A 37 11.35 -26.37 31.45
N PRO A 38 11.60 -25.06 31.57
CA PRO A 38 11.38 -24.15 30.46
C PRO A 38 12.34 -24.52 29.33
N VAL A 39 11.80 -24.88 28.17
CA VAL A 39 12.61 -24.99 26.96
C VAL A 39 12.95 -23.56 26.53
N GLU A 40 14.19 -23.14 26.77
CA GLU A 40 14.79 -22.02 26.05
C GLU A 40 14.87 -22.42 24.57
N GLU A 41 13.90 -21.97 23.78
CA GLU A 41 14.01 -22.02 22.32
C GLU A 41 14.98 -20.92 21.90
N SER A 42 16.25 -21.28 21.78
CA SER A 42 17.27 -20.41 21.19
C SER A 42 16.93 -20.19 19.72
N ALA A 43 16.84 -18.92 19.33
CA ALA A 43 16.70 -18.55 17.94
C ALA A 43 17.83 -19.20 17.12
N PRO A 44 17.56 -19.78 15.94
CA PRO A 44 18.60 -20.39 15.14
C PRO A 44 19.65 -19.32 14.79
N GLU A 45 20.92 -19.63 15.01
CA GLU A 45 22.01 -18.84 14.47
C GLU A 45 21.94 -18.94 12.93
N TYR A 46 21.50 -17.85 12.30
CA TYR A 46 21.67 -17.68 10.87
C TYR A 46 23.16 -17.43 10.62
N SER A 47 23.86 -18.43 10.11
CA SER A 47 25.20 -18.21 9.57
C SER A 47 25.09 -17.25 8.38
N GLU A 48 26.04 -16.33 8.26
CA GLU A 48 26.22 -15.52 7.04
C GLU A 48 26.58 -16.48 5.89
N GLY A 49 25.56 -17.15 5.33
CA GLY A 49 25.69 -17.91 4.11
C GLY A 49 26.05 -16.92 3.02
N ALA A 50 27.31 -16.97 2.59
CA ALA A 50 27.76 -16.27 1.40
C ALA A 50 26.76 -16.56 0.27
N TYR A 51 26.08 -15.51 -0.21
CA TYR A 51 25.25 -15.60 -1.40
C TYR A 51 26.14 -16.14 -2.51
N ALA A 52 25.97 -17.42 -2.87
CA ALA A 52 26.70 -18.02 -3.96
C ALA A 52 26.34 -17.23 -5.22
N THR A 53 27.33 -16.59 -5.84
CA THR A 53 27.19 -16.00 -7.16
C THR A 53 26.70 -17.09 -8.10
N ALA A 54 25.51 -16.93 -8.66
CA ALA A 54 24.95 -17.89 -9.60
C ALA A 54 25.94 -18.11 -10.76
N PRO A 55 26.41 -19.34 -11.02
CA PRO A 55 27.33 -19.59 -12.12
C PRO A 55 26.51 -19.61 -13.41
N GLY A 56 26.61 -18.54 -14.20
CA GLY A 56 25.91 -18.44 -15.48
C GLY A 56 25.61 -17.04 -15.97
N ALA A 57 26.51 -16.06 -15.77
CA ALA A 57 26.48 -14.83 -16.57
C ALA A 57 27.10 -15.13 -17.95
N GLY A 58 26.39 -15.92 -18.77
CA GLY A 58 26.68 -16.05 -20.18
C GLY A 58 26.37 -14.72 -20.87
N GLU A 59 27.33 -14.19 -21.63
CA GLU A 59 27.28 -13.00 -22.50
C GLU A 59 26.14 -12.01 -22.18
N GLY A 60 26.45 -11.06 -21.27
CA GLY A 60 25.55 -9.96 -20.96
C GLY A 60 25.20 -9.17 -22.22
N THR A 61 23.92 -9.07 -22.52
CA THR A 61 23.42 -8.00 -23.38
C THR A 61 23.84 -6.67 -22.77
N ASP A 62 24.37 -5.72 -23.57
CA ASP A 62 24.67 -4.33 -23.14
C ASP A 62 23.35 -3.55 -22.98
N LEU A 63 22.43 -4.09 -22.18
CA LEU A 63 21.18 -3.45 -21.80
C LEU A 63 21.47 -2.57 -20.60
N ARG A 64 21.33 -1.25 -20.77
CA ARG A 64 21.52 -0.27 -19.69
C ARG A 64 20.19 0.36 -19.34
N PHE A 65 19.87 0.39 -18.05
CA PHE A 65 18.76 1.17 -17.52
C PHE A 65 19.27 2.52 -17.03
N THR A 66 18.48 3.58 -17.25
CA THR A 66 18.76 4.93 -16.75
C THR A 66 17.57 5.37 -15.91
N GLU A 67 17.85 5.94 -14.74
CA GLU A 67 16.84 6.56 -13.88
C GLU A 67 16.46 7.91 -14.48
N VAL A 68 15.17 8.12 -14.76
CA VAL A 68 14.66 9.33 -15.42
C VAL A 68 13.43 9.91 -14.70
N ALA A 69 13.03 9.37 -13.55
CA ALA A 69 11.77 9.73 -12.90
C ALA A 69 11.70 11.24 -12.65
N ARG A 70 12.75 11.83 -12.06
CA ARG A 70 12.79 13.28 -11.80
C ARG A 70 12.77 14.11 -13.07
N GLU A 71 13.46 13.67 -14.12
CA GLU A 71 13.47 14.36 -15.42
C GLU A 71 12.09 14.30 -16.08
N SER A 72 11.39 13.19 -15.92
CA SER A 72 10.01 12.96 -16.33
C SER A 72 8.97 13.64 -15.43
N GLY A 73 9.36 14.38 -14.38
CA GLY A 73 8.40 15.06 -13.49
C GLY A 73 7.79 14.18 -12.40
N LEU A 74 8.32 12.96 -12.21
CA LEU A 74 7.92 12.04 -11.15
C LEU A 74 8.81 12.23 -9.91
N ASP A 75 8.21 12.66 -8.80
CA ASP A 75 8.89 12.93 -7.52
C ASP A 75 8.37 12.05 -6.37
N PHE A 76 7.67 10.97 -6.70
CA PHE A 76 7.02 10.10 -5.73
C PHE A 76 8.01 9.45 -4.78
N VAL A 77 7.68 9.53 -3.48
CA VAL A 77 8.34 8.78 -2.42
C VAL A 77 7.28 7.98 -1.69
N HIS A 78 7.48 6.67 -1.67
CA HIS A 78 6.61 5.78 -0.92
C HIS A 78 6.91 5.89 0.58
N GLU A 79 5.88 6.21 1.34
CA GLU A 79 5.83 6.09 2.79
C GLU A 79 5.04 4.83 3.13
N ASN A 80 5.69 3.88 3.81
CA ASN A 80 5.04 2.67 4.33
C ASN A 80 4.63 2.84 5.80
N GLY A 81 4.77 4.04 6.38
CA GLY A 81 4.34 4.35 7.74
C GLY A 81 5.17 3.63 8.79
N ALA A 82 6.40 3.22 8.49
CA ALA A 82 7.16 2.36 9.39
C ALA A 82 7.47 3.00 10.74
N PHE A 83 7.15 2.29 11.83
CA PHE A 83 7.51 2.71 13.18
C PHE A 83 7.74 1.50 14.11
N GLY A 84 8.92 1.45 14.74
CA GLY A 84 9.22 0.42 15.75
C GLY A 84 9.35 -1.00 15.19
N GLU A 85 8.39 -1.86 15.52
CA GLU A 85 8.50 -3.34 15.50
C GLU A 85 8.19 -4.01 14.14
N LYS A 86 8.22 -3.28 13.01
CA LYS A 86 8.04 -3.82 11.66
C LYS A 86 6.72 -4.56 11.45
N TRP A 87 5.62 -3.81 11.47
CA TRP A 87 4.27 -4.34 11.29
C TRP A 87 4.04 -4.88 9.88
N MET A 88 3.11 -5.82 9.70
CA MET A 88 2.81 -6.41 8.39
C MET A 88 2.63 -5.38 7.25
N PRO A 89 1.87 -4.26 7.44
CA PRO A 89 1.72 -3.26 6.39
C PRO A 89 3.03 -2.59 5.95
N GLU A 90 4.06 -2.58 6.79
CA GLU A 90 5.37 -1.98 6.49
C GLU A 90 6.21 -2.88 5.58
N THR A 91 5.92 -4.19 5.58
CA THR A 91 6.64 -5.21 4.82
C THR A 91 6.08 -5.43 3.41
N VAL A 92 4.88 -4.92 3.14
CA VAL A 92 4.26 -4.96 1.81
C VAL A 92 4.57 -3.68 1.06
N GLY A 93 4.84 -3.82 -0.24
CA GLY A 93 5.11 -2.67 -1.11
C GLY A 93 3.86 -1.90 -1.51
N SER A 94 4.09 -0.75 -2.12
CA SER A 94 3.10 0.08 -2.81
C SER A 94 2.52 -0.61 -4.05
N GLY A 95 1.34 -0.14 -4.47
CA GLY A 95 0.72 -0.47 -5.75
C GLY A 95 0.76 0.70 -6.74
N ALA A 96 0.53 0.40 -8.01
CA ALA A 96 0.40 1.39 -9.06
C ALA A 96 -0.72 0.99 -10.03
N ALA A 97 -1.31 1.97 -10.70
CA ALA A 97 -2.26 1.76 -11.79
C ALA A 97 -1.94 2.68 -12.96
N PHE A 98 -2.09 2.14 -14.18
CA PHE A 98 -1.94 2.86 -15.43
C PHE A 98 -3.31 2.90 -16.12
N PHE A 99 -3.81 4.11 -16.39
CA PHE A 99 -5.12 4.32 -17.01
C PHE A 99 -5.22 5.75 -17.55
N ASP A 100 -6.13 6.00 -18.47
CA ASP A 100 -6.36 7.33 -19.07
C ASP A 100 -7.39 8.08 -18.23
N TYR A 101 -6.95 8.94 -17.29
CA TYR A 101 -7.83 9.58 -16.30
C TYR A 101 -8.67 10.71 -16.92
N ASP A 102 -8.21 11.32 -18.01
CA ASP A 102 -8.88 12.47 -18.62
C ASP A 102 -9.36 12.25 -20.07
N GLY A 103 -9.16 11.04 -20.60
CA GLY A 103 -9.64 10.62 -21.90
C GLY A 103 -8.81 11.15 -23.07
N ASP A 104 -7.56 11.56 -22.83
CA ASP A 104 -6.68 12.12 -23.88
C ASP A 104 -5.94 11.06 -24.70
N GLY A 105 -6.11 9.78 -24.35
CA GLY A 105 -5.51 8.63 -25.03
C GLY A 105 -4.10 8.30 -24.55
N SER A 106 -3.56 9.05 -23.58
CA SER A 106 -2.27 8.81 -22.96
C SER A 106 -2.47 8.15 -21.59
N PRO A 107 -1.91 6.96 -21.32
CA PRO A 107 -2.02 6.38 -19.99
C PRO A 107 -1.30 7.23 -18.94
N ASP A 108 -2.04 7.63 -17.92
CA ASP A 108 -1.59 8.32 -16.72
C ASP A 108 -1.15 7.32 -15.65
N LEU A 109 -0.60 7.85 -14.56
CA LEU A 109 0.00 7.04 -13.50
C LEU A 109 -0.55 7.41 -12.12
N LEU A 110 -1.23 6.45 -11.49
CA LEU A 110 -1.55 6.50 -10.06
C LEU A 110 -0.52 5.68 -9.28
N LEU A 111 0.07 6.29 -8.26
CA LEU A 111 0.96 5.64 -7.29
C LEU A 111 0.31 5.65 -5.92
N VAL A 112 0.17 4.43 -5.36
CA VAL A 112 -0.50 4.21 -4.09
C VAL A 112 0.49 4.42 -2.96
N ASN A 113 0.13 5.22 -1.98
CA ASN A 113 0.97 5.51 -0.83
C ASN A 113 0.37 4.98 0.46
N GLY A 114 1.24 4.77 1.45
CA GLY A 114 0.80 4.62 2.83
C GLY A 114 0.59 5.98 3.48
N THR A 115 0.33 5.94 4.78
CA THR A 115 0.33 7.11 5.65
C THR A 115 0.88 6.73 7.01
N TRP A 116 1.08 7.71 7.88
CA TRP A 116 1.56 7.48 9.23
C TRP A 116 0.48 6.88 10.12
N TRP A 117 0.92 6.11 11.11
CA TRP A 117 0.01 5.60 12.13
C TRP A 117 -0.43 6.72 13.09
N PRO A 118 -1.67 6.65 13.60
CA PRO A 118 -2.13 7.59 14.61
C PRO A 118 -1.18 7.63 15.81
N GLY A 119 -0.67 8.82 16.15
CA GLY A 119 0.28 9.03 17.24
C GLY A 119 1.76 8.83 16.87
N HIS A 120 2.05 8.48 15.62
CA HIS A 120 3.39 8.32 15.06
C HIS A 120 3.57 9.16 13.79
N GLU A 121 2.94 10.32 13.75
CA GLU A 121 3.04 11.24 12.62
C GLU A 121 4.46 11.80 12.47
N GLY A 122 4.93 11.88 11.22
CA GLY A 122 6.17 12.53 10.88
C GLY A 122 6.07 14.06 10.94
N THR A 123 7.18 14.72 10.61
CA THR A 123 7.21 16.18 10.49
C THR A 123 6.84 16.61 9.07
N GLY A 124 5.85 17.50 8.92
CA GLY A 124 5.49 18.08 7.62
C GLY A 124 4.09 17.69 7.15
N ARG A 125 3.91 17.65 5.83
CA ARG A 125 2.62 17.27 5.23
C ARG A 125 2.49 15.75 5.23
N PRO A 126 1.33 15.20 5.60
CA PRO A 126 1.10 13.76 5.50
C PRO A 126 1.30 13.27 4.06
N PRO A 127 1.86 12.07 3.86
CA PRO A 127 1.93 11.46 2.55
C PRO A 127 0.51 11.25 2.01
N THR A 128 0.38 11.41 0.71
CA THR A 128 -0.87 11.15 -0.01
C THR A 128 -0.61 10.18 -1.14
N GLN A 129 -1.70 9.60 -1.64
CA GLN A 129 -1.70 9.02 -2.99
C GLN A 129 -1.20 10.07 -3.99
N ARG A 130 -0.63 9.64 -5.13
CA ARG A 130 -0.20 10.57 -6.19
C ARG A 130 -0.78 10.15 -7.54
N LEU A 131 -1.42 11.10 -8.22
CA LEU A 131 -1.85 10.94 -9.61
C LEU A 131 -1.05 11.88 -10.49
N TYR A 132 -0.41 11.31 -11.50
CA TYR A 132 0.42 12.00 -12.47
C TYR A 132 -0.21 11.90 -13.85
N ARG A 133 -0.57 13.06 -14.42
CA ARG A 133 -1.02 13.18 -15.80
C ARG A 133 0.15 12.98 -16.75
N ASN A 134 0.03 12.13 -17.74
CA ASN A 134 0.96 11.99 -18.83
C ASN A 134 0.77 13.13 -19.84
N LEU A 135 1.86 13.83 -20.18
CA LEU A 135 1.82 14.93 -21.14
C LEU A 135 2.04 14.47 -22.60
N GLY A 136 2.25 13.17 -22.80
CA GLY A 136 2.40 12.52 -24.11
C GLY A 136 3.83 12.49 -24.66
N ASP A 137 4.78 13.12 -23.98
CA ASP A 137 6.19 13.25 -24.38
C ASP A 137 7.17 12.58 -23.41
N GLY A 138 6.66 11.75 -22.49
CA GLY A 138 7.44 11.11 -21.44
C GLY A 138 7.62 11.98 -20.19
N HIS A 139 7.00 13.15 -20.14
CA HIS A 139 6.86 13.96 -18.94
C HIS A 139 5.47 13.80 -18.31
N PHE A 140 5.42 14.08 -17.01
CA PHE A 140 4.24 13.95 -16.18
C PHE A 140 4.01 15.23 -15.36
N GLU A 141 2.73 15.55 -15.14
CA GLU A 141 2.28 16.63 -14.27
C GLU A 141 1.56 16.05 -13.05
N ASP A 142 1.89 16.50 -11.85
CA ASP A 142 1.14 16.12 -10.65
C ASP A 142 -0.23 16.81 -10.64
N VAL A 143 -1.29 16.01 -10.77
CA VAL A 143 -2.70 16.43 -10.75
C VAL A 143 -3.43 15.93 -9.50
N THR A 144 -2.70 15.42 -8.50
CA THR A 144 -3.23 14.80 -7.27
C THR A 144 -4.28 15.68 -6.58
N ALA A 145 -3.96 16.96 -6.39
CA ALA A 145 -4.84 17.88 -5.68
C ALA A 145 -6.09 18.25 -6.48
N SER A 146 -5.95 18.50 -7.79
CA SER A 146 -7.06 18.84 -8.67
C SER A 146 -8.00 17.66 -8.92
N ALA A 147 -7.48 16.43 -8.92
CA ALA A 147 -8.25 15.19 -9.00
C ALA A 147 -8.93 14.80 -7.67
N GLY A 148 -8.66 15.52 -6.57
CA GLY A 148 -9.23 15.20 -5.25
C GLY A 148 -8.59 13.97 -4.58
N LEU A 149 -7.44 13.51 -5.09
CA LEU A 149 -6.70 12.34 -4.59
C LEU A 149 -5.59 12.69 -3.59
N ALA A 150 -5.57 13.94 -3.10
CA ALA A 150 -4.70 14.36 -1.99
C ALA A 150 -5.18 13.78 -0.65
N LEU A 151 -5.38 12.47 -0.62
CA LEU A 151 -5.92 11.69 0.49
C LEU A 151 -4.76 11.01 1.22
N SER A 152 -4.65 11.32 2.51
CA SER A 152 -3.71 10.64 3.39
C SER A 152 -4.39 9.45 4.05
N ILE A 153 -4.35 8.33 3.34
CA ILE A 153 -4.90 7.04 3.75
C ILE A 153 -3.86 5.96 3.53
N TYR A 154 -3.99 4.86 4.26
CA TYR A 154 -3.09 3.73 4.08
C TYR A 154 -3.57 2.87 2.91
N GLY A 155 -2.85 2.94 1.78
CA GLY A 155 -3.12 2.14 0.58
C GLY A 155 -2.08 1.04 0.37
N MET A 156 -2.45 -0.01 -0.35
CA MET A 156 -1.55 -1.10 -0.77
C MET A 156 -1.65 -1.40 -2.26
N GLY A 157 -2.84 -1.26 -2.84
CA GLY A 157 -3.11 -1.48 -4.25
C GLY A 157 -4.21 -0.55 -4.72
N ALA A 158 -4.40 -0.49 -6.03
CA ALA A 158 -5.51 0.20 -6.66
C ALA A 158 -6.08 -0.69 -7.76
N THR A 159 -7.38 -0.60 -7.97
CA THR A 159 -8.06 -1.16 -9.15
C THR A 159 -8.75 -0.04 -9.90
N VAL A 160 -8.68 -0.09 -11.23
CA VAL A 160 -9.30 0.91 -12.11
C VAL A 160 -10.26 0.22 -13.07
N ALA A 161 -11.48 0.72 -13.14
CA ALA A 161 -12.51 0.30 -14.09
C ALA A 161 -13.59 1.38 -14.21
N ASP A 162 -14.22 1.52 -15.38
CA ASP A 162 -15.49 2.24 -15.52
C ASP A 162 -16.60 1.36 -14.92
N TYR A 163 -16.87 1.53 -13.63
CA TYR A 163 -17.75 0.64 -12.87
C TYR A 163 -19.22 1.04 -13.03
N ASP A 164 -19.51 2.34 -13.14
CA ASP A 164 -20.87 2.85 -13.27
C ASP A 164 -21.34 3.07 -14.72
N GLY A 165 -20.43 2.96 -15.69
CA GLY A 165 -20.71 3.03 -17.12
C GLY A 165 -20.87 4.46 -17.64
N ASP A 166 -20.35 5.46 -16.93
CA ASP A 166 -20.40 6.86 -17.37
C ASP A 166 -19.31 7.24 -18.37
N GLY A 167 -18.35 6.34 -18.60
CA GLY A 167 -17.25 6.48 -19.54
C GLY A 167 -15.98 7.08 -18.94
N ASP A 168 -16.00 7.45 -17.65
CA ASP A 168 -14.83 7.88 -16.90
C ASP A 168 -14.33 6.69 -16.03
N PRO A 169 -13.01 6.54 -15.83
CA PRO A 169 -12.48 5.45 -15.01
C PRO A 169 -12.66 5.71 -13.50
N ASP A 170 -13.24 4.75 -12.79
CA ASP A 170 -13.30 4.74 -11.32
C ASP A 170 -12.07 4.09 -10.69
N ILE A 171 -11.72 4.54 -9.48
CA ILE A 171 -10.56 4.07 -8.70
C ILE A 171 -11.05 3.48 -7.37
N TYR A 172 -10.56 2.27 -7.03
CA TYR A 172 -10.85 1.55 -5.78
C TYR A 172 -9.59 1.07 -5.06
#